data_AF-A0A9P5X3U5-F1
#
_entry.id   AF-A0A9P5X3U5-F1
#
_cell.length_a   1.000
_cell.length_b   1.000
_cell.length_c   1.000
_cell.angle_alpha   90.00
_cell.angle_beta   90.00
_cell.angle_gamma   90.00
#
_symmetry.space_group_name_H-M   'P 1'
#
loop_
_entity.id
_entity.type
_entity.pdbx_description
1 polymer ?
#
loop_
_entity_poly.entity_id
_entity_poly.type
_entity_poly.pdbx_seq_one_letter_code
_entity_poly.pdbx_strand_id
1 'polypeptide(L)'
;DIQFITPDELVPLLGDSAIYVKRFSWIMYDVPQFMSHYYHWWGEIILGGWRVYSRVGLDPDGTFHPERLQLPDRFLLPIVVDGEWRDKARVVGPLMRAAFPQAAIEERDHWLDLIRLNSTIVFQRALVTNRRAAHRHRWGGRWGKMIAGTQEVEVAEYDPSSPSPDHEGFWSPLRKSLTLNLLGYLPTFASLNNRTVLSPPSDQSDKPVVTYIDRQGTGRRLTEESHASMVEALEALDKEGLCEVQIVKMEHVGLREQVRLVARSAIIVGVHGNGLTHQLWMPPSERSTVIEIVYPGSYDFDYEMLARNMGHKHYIVWNDTLITYPKGTYHEGVQILDGFHSPRIYVHGPAVAQKIRERLLGTEGDDAEKPDI
;
A
#
# COMPACT_ATOMS: atom_id res chain seq x y z
N ASP A 1 -25.08 5.90 17.64
CA ASP A 1 -24.18 4.89 18.22
C ASP A 1 -24.39 3.54 17.57
N ILE A 2 -23.34 2.70 17.51
CA ILE A 2 -23.48 1.29 17.09
C ILE A 2 -23.97 0.51 18.29
N GLN A 3 -25.01 -0.30 18.10
CA GLN A 3 -25.61 -1.13 19.14
C GLN A 3 -25.58 -2.59 18.70
N PHE A 4 -25.29 -3.48 19.64
CA PHE A 4 -25.48 -4.91 19.44
C PHE A 4 -26.87 -5.25 19.96
N ILE A 5 -27.70 -5.79 19.09
CA ILE A 5 -29.10 -6.12 19.37
C ILE A 5 -29.31 -7.63 19.20
N THR A 6 -30.12 -8.21 20.06
CA THR A 6 -30.56 -9.61 20.00
C THR A 6 -31.78 -9.74 19.09
N PRO A 7 -32.11 -10.96 18.60
CA PRO A 7 -33.30 -11.18 17.80
C PRO A 7 -34.60 -10.67 18.45
N ASP A 8 -34.73 -10.79 19.77
CA ASP A 8 -35.93 -10.37 20.52
C ASP A 8 -36.09 -8.84 20.59
N GLU A 9 -35.00 -8.09 20.43
CA GLU A 9 -34.99 -6.63 20.41
C GLU A 9 -35.25 -6.05 19.00
N LEU A 10 -35.24 -6.87 17.95
CA LEU A 10 -35.31 -6.43 16.56
C LEU A 10 -36.62 -5.71 16.22
N VAL A 11 -37.77 -6.30 16.55
CA VAL A 11 -39.08 -5.79 16.11
C VAL A 11 -39.39 -4.38 16.64
N PRO A 12 -39.26 -4.07 17.95
CA PRO A 12 -39.54 -2.72 18.44
C PRO A 12 -38.54 -1.67 17.94
N LEU A 13 -37.32 -2.06 17.54
CA LEU A 13 -36.27 -1.14 17.10
C LEU A 13 -36.28 -0.91 15.58
N LEU A 14 -36.56 -1.95 14.79
CA LEU A 14 -36.41 -1.96 13.34
C LEU A 14 -37.75 -1.99 12.59
N GLY A 15 -38.87 -2.13 13.30
CA GLY A 15 -40.20 -2.18 12.73
C GLY A 15 -40.51 -3.51 12.01
N ASP A 16 -41.65 -3.53 11.33
CA ASP A 16 -42.25 -4.76 10.79
C ASP A 16 -41.68 -5.20 9.43
N SER A 17 -40.88 -4.36 8.77
CA SER A 17 -40.31 -4.67 7.46
C SER A 17 -38.94 -4.03 7.26
N ALA A 18 -38.12 -4.67 6.43
CA ALA A 18 -36.78 -4.19 6.10
C ALA A 18 -36.46 -4.42 4.62
N ILE A 19 -35.67 -3.51 4.07
CA ILE A 19 -35.05 -3.65 2.75
C ILE A 19 -33.71 -4.36 2.94
N TYR A 20 -33.62 -5.56 2.38
CA TYR A 20 -32.44 -6.41 2.51
C TYR A 20 -31.44 -6.19 1.37
N VAL A 21 -30.29 -5.62 1.69
CA VAL A 21 -29.16 -5.44 0.78
C VAL A 21 -28.27 -6.67 0.86
N LYS A 22 -28.39 -7.54 -0.14
CA LYS A 22 -27.63 -8.80 -0.24
C LYS A 22 -26.13 -8.56 -0.48
N ARG A 23 -25.36 -9.60 -0.13
CA ARG A 23 -23.92 -9.73 -0.34
C ARG A 23 -23.09 -8.69 0.42
N PHE A 24 -21.91 -8.32 -0.07
CA PHE A 24 -20.92 -7.58 0.70
C PHE A 24 -20.90 -6.09 0.36
N SER A 25 -21.21 -5.26 1.37
CA SER A 25 -21.09 -3.80 1.31
C SER A 25 -19.91 -3.31 2.13
N TRP A 26 -19.09 -2.44 1.55
CA TRP A 26 -18.06 -1.70 2.28
C TRP A 26 -18.47 -0.23 2.37
N ILE A 27 -18.80 0.22 3.57
CA ILE A 27 -19.20 1.60 3.89
C ILE A 27 -17.96 2.40 4.28
N MET A 28 -17.58 3.36 3.46
CA MET A 28 -16.43 4.23 3.68
C MET A 28 -16.91 5.60 4.17
N TYR A 29 -16.82 5.82 5.48
CA TYR A 29 -17.18 7.07 6.13
C TYR A 29 -15.92 7.90 6.38
N ASP A 30 -15.47 8.62 5.36
CA ASP A 30 -14.32 9.53 5.42
C ASP A 30 -14.59 10.80 4.59
N VAL A 31 -13.83 11.85 4.83
CA VAL A 31 -14.05 13.16 4.17
C VAL A 31 -13.38 13.22 2.80
N PRO A 32 -13.94 14.00 1.84
CA PRO A 32 -13.38 14.16 0.50
C PRO A 32 -11.89 14.54 0.45
N GLN A 33 -11.41 15.32 1.42
CA GLN A 33 -10.01 15.71 1.54
C GLN A 33 -9.04 14.51 1.52
N PHE A 34 -9.38 13.42 2.20
CA PHE A 34 -8.54 12.22 2.24
C PHE A 34 -8.91 11.24 1.11
N MET A 35 -10.19 11.16 0.75
CA MET A 35 -10.64 10.23 -0.29
C MET A 35 -10.14 10.62 -1.68
N SER A 36 -9.92 11.91 -1.95
CA SER A 36 -9.31 12.43 -3.19
C SER A 36 -7.79 12.30 -3.26
N HIS A 37 -7.17 11.45 -2.44
CA HIS A 37 -5.71 11.35 -2.35
C HIS A 37 -5.25 9.89 -2.45
N TYR A 38 -4.38 9.59 -3.42
CA TYR A 38 -3.99 8.21 -3.76
C TYR A 38 -3.48 7.40 -2.55
N TYR A 39 -2.58 7.99 -1.76
CA TYR A 39 -2.06 7.35 -0.54
C TYR A 39 -3.17 7.10 0.50
N HIS A 40 -4.00 8.09 0.81
CA HIS A 40 -5.03 7.94 1.84
C HIS A 40 -6.13 6.95 1.42
N TRP A 41 -6.45 6.90 0.13
CA TRP A 41 -7.38 5.91 -0.39
C TRP A 41 -6.83 4.48 -0.28
N TRP A 42 -5.68 4.21 -0.90
CA TRP A 42 -5.17 2.84 -1.00
C TRP A 42 -4.38 2.39 0.22
N GLY A 43 -3.47 3.24 0.69
CA GLY A 43 -2.57 2.96 1.80
C GLY A 43 -3.22 3.05 3.17
N GLU A 44 -4.38 3.71 3.27
CA GLU A 44 -5.06 3.89 4.54
C GLU A 44 -6.46 3.26 4.57
N ILE A 45 -7.38 3.70 3.71
CA ILE A 45 -8.78 3.23 3.72
C ILE A 45 -8.86 1.77 3.26
N ILE A 46 -8.38 1.47 2.05
CA ILE A 46 -8.44 0.12 1.49
C ILE A 46 -7.53 -0.83 2.26
N LEU A 47 -6.27 -0.48 2.48
CA LEU A 47 -5.35 -1.34 3.21
C LEU A 47 -5.86 -1.66 4.62
N GLY A 48 -6.29 -0.65 5.38
CA GLY A 48 -6.78 -0.83 6.74
C GLY A 48 -8.03 -1.71 6.82
N GLY A 49 -9.04 -1.42 5.98
CA GLY A 49 -10.26 -2.22 5.98
C GLY A 49 -10.03 -3.64 5.45
N TRP A 50 -9.21 -3.82 4.41
CA TRP A 50 -8.87 -5.14 3.88
C TRP A 50 -8.08 -5.97 4.89
N ARG A 51 -7.17 -5.34 5.65
CA ARG A 51 -6.43 -5.99 6.75
C ARG A 51 -7.37 -6.52 7.83
N VAL A 52 -8.39 -5.76 8.21
CA VAL A 52 -9.39 -6.24 9.18
C VAL A 52 -10.24 -7.36 8.57
N TYR A 53 -10.67 -7.20 7.32
CA TYR A 53 -11.52 -8.18 6.65
C TYR A 53 -10.82 -9.52 6.39
N SER A 54 -9.52 -9.51 6.13
CA SER A 54 -8.75 -10.72 5.83
C SER A 54 -8.72 -11.71 6.99
N ARG A 55 -9.04 -11.30 8.23
CA ARG A 55 -9.29 -12.23 9.36
C ARG A 55 -10.31 -13.30 9.05
N VAL A 56 -11.30 -13.01 8.21
CA VAL A 56 -12.33 -13.98 7.79
C VAL A 56 -11.71 -15.15 7.02
N GLY A 57 -10.56 -14.93 6.38
CA GLY A 57 -9.81 -15.95 5.67
C GLY A 57 -8.81 -16.69 6.56
N LEU A 58 -8.71 -16.43 7.86
CA LEU A 58 -7.81 -17.16 8.75
C LEU A 58 -8.55 -18.26 9.50
N ASP A 59 -7.95 -19.46 9.51
CA ASP A 59 -8.40 -20.57 10.33
C ASP A 59 -7.87 -20.48 11.76
N PRO A 60 -8.42 -21.24 12.72
CA PRO A 60 -7.96 -21.22 14.11
C PRO A 60 -6.49 -21.59 14.30
N ASP A 61 -5.89 -22.29 13.32
CA ASP A 61 -4.46 -22.65 13.28
C ASP A 61 -3.57 -21.56 12.65
N GLY A 62 -4.18 -20.48 12.15
CA GLY A 62 -3.48 -19.38 11.47
C GLY A 62 -3.28 -19.59 9.97
N THR A 63 -3.78 -20.68 9.39
CA THR A 63 -3.69 -20.94 7.94
C THR A 63 -4.58 -19.94 7.18
N PHE A 64 -4.05 -19.35 6.11
CA PHE A 64 -4.77 -18.38 5.31
C PHE A 64 -5.45 -19.01 4.09
N HIS A 65 -6.75 -18.78 4.01
CA HIS A 65 -7.69 -19.26 3.01
C HIS A 65 -8.25 -18.07 2.22
N PRO A 66 -7.52 -17.54 1.23
CA PRO A 66 -7.97 -16.37 0.46
C PRO A 66 -9.29 -16.61 -0.27
N GLU A 67 -9.63 -17.85 -0.60
CA GLU A 67 -10.89 -18.24 -1.23
C GLU A 67 -12.14 -17.99 -0.36
N ARG A 68 -11.96 -17.81 0.95
CA ARG A 68 -13.06 -17.44 1.88
C ARG A 68 -13.37 -15.96 1.86
N LEU A 69 -12.48 -15.14 1.31
CA LEU A 69 -12.69 -13.70 1.17
C LEU A 69 -13.59 -13.43 -0.03
N GLN A 70 -14.72 -12.78 0.23
CA GLN A 70 -15.59 -12.27 -0.83
C GLN A 70 -15.14 -10.85 -1.19
N LEU A 71 -14.98 -10.56 -2.47
CA LEU A 71 -14.78 -9.18 -2.90
C LEU A 71 -16.06 -8.36 -2.64
N PRO A 72 -15.95 -7.06 -2.27
CA PRO A 72 -17.11 -6.20 -2.12
C PRO A 72 -17.94 -6.13 -3.41
N ASP A 73 -19.27 -6.26 -3.27
CA ASP A 73 -20.21 -5.97 -4.36
C ASP A 73 -20.41 -4.47 -4.55
N ARG A 74 -20.20 -3.70 -3.47
CA ARG A 74 -20.38 -2.26 -3.47
C ARG A 74 -19.52 -1.56 -2.43
N PHE A 75 -19.06 -0.38 -2.80
CA PHE A 75 -18.51 0.63 -1.92
C PHE A 75 -19.54 1.73 -1.78
N LEU A 76 -19.91 2.07 -0.55
CA LEU A 76 -20.83 3.17 -0.24
C LEU A 76 -20.01 4.31 0.36
N LEU A 77 -20.13 5.51 -0.22
CA LEU A 77 -19.40 6.72 0.19
C LEU A 77 -20.40 7.78 0.70
N PRO A 78 -20.92 7.67 1.94
CA PRO A 78 -22.13 8.38 2.37
C PRO A 78 -22.02 9.91 2.38
N ILE A 79 -20.80 10.45 2.37
CA ILE A 79 -20.54 11.89 2.49
C ILE A 79 -19.67 12.44 1.35
N VAL A 80 -19.41 11.65 0.31
CA VAL A 80 -18.68 12.07 -0.90
C VAL A 80 -19.69 12.44 -1.98
N VAL A 81 -19.43 13.54 -2.69
CA VAL A 81 -20.26 14.03 -3.80
C VAL A 81 -19.40 14.24 -5.04
N ASP A 82 -20.04 14.39 -6.20
CA ASP A 82 -19.45 14.89 -7.45
C ASP A 82 -18.13 14.21 -7.87
N GLY A 83 -17.95 12.93 -7.55
CA GLY A 83 -16.72 12.21 -7.85
C GLY A 83 -15.50 12.64 -7.05
N GLU A 84 -15.66 13.34 -5.92
CA GLU A 84 -14.57 13.84 -5.07
C GLU A 84 -13.73 12.75 -4.39
N TRP A 85 -13.99 11.46 -4.65
CA TRP A 85 -13.08 10.37 -4.30
C TRP A 85 -12.01 10.11 -5.38
N ARG A 86 -12.12 10.74 -6.54
CA ARG A 86 -11.12 10.62 -7.61
C ARG A 86 -9.96 11.55 -7.32
N ASP A 87 -8.77 10.98 -7.28
CA ASP A 87 -7.57 11.74 -6.95
C ASP A 87 -7.08 12.60 -8.12
N LYS A 88 -6.25 13.59 -7.81
CA LYS A 88 -5.69 14.51 -8.81
C LYS A 88 -4.84 13.80 -9.88
N ALA A 89 -4.16 12.71 -9.52
CA ALA A 89 -3.36 11.92 -10.46
C ALA A 89 -4.24 10.95 -11.30
N ARG A 90 -5.54 10.86 -10.99
CA ARG A 90 -6.54 10.03 -11.68
C ARG A 90 -6.20 8.54 -11.70
N VAL A 91 -5.53 8.05 -10.66
CA VAL A 91 -5.14 6.63 -10.52
C VAL A 91 -6.12 5.84 -9.65
N VAL A 92 -6.74 6.46 -8.64
CA VAL A 92 -7.64 5.78 -7.68
C VAL A 92 -8.81 5.10 -8.41
N GLY A 93 -9.50 5.84 -9.27
CA GLY A 93 -10.66 5.34 -10.00
C GLY A 93 -10.37 4.10 -10.85
N PRO A 94 -9.45 4.19 -11.81
CA PRO A 94 -9.07 3.03 -12.63
C PRO A 94 -8.51 1.86 -11.82
N LEU A 95 -7.69 2.10 -10.79
CA LEU A 95 -7.18 1.01 -9.93
C LEU A 95 -8.30 0.33 -9.15
N MET A 96 -9.31 1.07 -8.70
CA MET A 96 -10.50 0.46 -8.06
C MET A 96 -11.24 -0.45 -9.02
N ARG A 97 -11.37 -0.07 -10.30
CA ARG A 97 -11.98 -0.92 -11.34
C ARG A 97 -11.13 -2.15 -11.67
N ALA A 98 -9.81 -2.04 -11.60
CA ALA A 98 -8.92 -3.18 -11.80
C ALA A 98 -8.92 -4.15 -10.60
N ALA A 99 -8.91 -3.65 -9.36
CA ALA A 99 -8.92 -4.49 -8.18
C ALA A 99 -10.30 -5.12 -7.88
N PHE A 100 -11.37 -4.36 -8.12
CA PHE A 100 -12.76 -4.71 -7.80
C PHE A 100 -13.66 -4.55 -9.03
N PRO A 101 -13.51 -5.38 -10.08
CA PRO A 101 -14.17 -5.16 -11.37
C PRO A 101 -15.70 -5.21 -11.32
N GLN A 102 -16.28 -5.91 -10.33
CA GLN A 102 -17.73 -6.06 -10.17
C GLN A 102 -18.34 -5.03 -9.20
N ALA A 103 -17.51 -4.30 -8.46
CA ALA A 103 -18.00 -3.46 -7.37
C ALA A 103 -18.59 -2.15 -7.88
N ALA A 104 -19.83 -1.87 -7.50
CA ALA A 104 -20.39 -0.53 -7.61
C ALA A 104 -19.66 0.42 -6.65
N ILE A 105 -19.52 1.69 -7.02
CA ILE A 105 -19.04 2.75 -6.11
C ILE A 105 -20.15 3.79 -6.09
N GLU A 106 -20.90 3.81 -5.00
CA GLU A 106 -22.08 4.63 -4.80
C GLU A 106 -21.74 5.80 -3.90
N GLU A 107 -22.00 7.00 -4.39
CA GLU A 107 -21.73 8.25 -3.67
C GLU A 107 -22.91 8.63 -2.75
N ARG A 108 -22.86 9.84 -2.19
CA ARG A 108 -23.81 10.32 -1.19
C ARG A 108 -25.27 10.22 -1.61
N ASP A 109 -25.60 10.43 -2.89
CA ASP A 109 -26.99 10.41 -3.35
C ASP A 109 -27.67 9.06 -3.08
N HIS A 110 -26.96 7.96 -3.31
CA HIS A 110 -27.45 6.62 -2.96
C HIS A 110 -27.79 6.53 -1.47
N TRP A 111 -26.94 7.08 -0.60
CA TRP A 111 -27.17 7.07 0.84
C TRP A 111 -28.35 7.97 1.25
N LEU A 112 -28.53 9.11 0.60
CA LEU A 112 -29.68 10.00 0.82
C LEU A 112 -30.99 9.34 0.39
N ASP A 113 -30.99 8.55 -0.70
CA ASP A 113 -32.15 7.78 -1.11
C ASP A 113 -32.50 6.72 -0.06
N LEU A 114 -31.52 6.01 0.50
CA LEU A 114 -31.75 5.07 1.61
C LEU A 114 -32.38 5.74 2.83
N ILE A 115 -31.94 6.97 3.18
CA ILE A 115 -32.55 7.76 4.25
C ILE A 115 -33.99 8.13 3.90
N ARG A 116 -34.24 8.55 2.66
CA ARG A 116 -35.55 9.02 2.19
C ARG A 116 -36.60 7.90 2.13
N LEU A 117 -36.17 6.66 1.91
CA LEU A 117 -37.06 5.49 1.98
C LEU A 117 -37.72 5.34 3.35
N ASN A 118 -37.13 5.91 4.41
CA ASN A 118 -37.65 5.87 5.79
C ASN A 118 -38.03 4.44 6.21
N SER A 119 -37.17 3.49 5.87
CA SER A 119 -37.33 2.05 6.11
C SER A 119 -36.05 1.49 6.71
N THR A 120 -36.16 0.38 7.43
CA THR A 120 -34.97 -0.33 7.94
C THR A 120 -34.18 -0.92 6.79
N ILE A 121 -32.90 -0.58 6.71
CA ILE A 121 -31.96 -1.15 5.75
C ILE A 121 -31.09 -2.19 6.45
N VAL A 122 -31.12 -3.42 5.95
CA VAL A 122 -30.29 -4.51 6.48
C VAL A 122 -29.25 -4.92 5.45
N PHE A 123 -27.98 -4.71 5.78
CA PHE A 123 -26.86 -5.22 4.99
C PHE A 123 -26.51 -6.64 5.40
N GLN A 124 -26.51 -7.59 4.45
CA GLN A 124 -26.13 -8.98 4.72
C GLN A 124 -24.72 -9.10 5.32
N ARG A 125 -23.77 -8.32 4.80
CA ARG A 125 -22.42 -8.15 5.35
C ARG A 125 -21.99 -6.72 5.13
N ALA A 126 -21.56 -6.05 6.19
CA ALA A 126 -21.03 -4.69 6.13
C ALA A 126 -19.62 -4.62 6.74
N LEU A 127 -18.70 -3.98 6.02
CA LEU A 127 -17.45 -3.47 6.58
C LEU A 127 -17.56 -1.95 6.67
N VAL A 128 -17.28 -1.38 7.83
CA VAL A 128 -17.32 0.08 8.04
C VAL A 128 -15.92 0.58 8.31
N THR A 129 -15.42 1.46 7.44
CA THR A 129 -14.17 2.19 7.66
C THR A 129 -14.49 3.63 8.03
N ASN A 130 -14.00 4.08 9.19
CA ASN A 130 -14.24 5.41 9.72
C ASN A 130 -12.95 6.00 10.30
N ARG A 131 -12.39 7.02 9.63
CA ARG A 131 -11.13 7.65 10.02
C ARG A 131 -11.17 8.22 11.44
N ARG A 132 -12.26 8.92 11.80
CA ARG A 132 -12.41 9.53 13.13
C ARG A 132 -12.41 8.49 14.24
N ALA A 133 -13.06 7.35 14.03
CA ALA A 133 -13.04 6.24 14.99
C ALA A 133 -11.64 5.60 15.05
N ALA A 134 -11.01 5.38 13.90
CA ALA A 134 -9.69 4.76 13.82
C ALA A 134 -8.59 5.56 14.55
N HIS A 135 -8.60 6.90 14.45
CA HIS A 135 -7.66 7.76 15.16
C HIS A 135 -7.85 7.81 16.69
N ARG A 136 -8.93 7.25 17.24
CA ARG A 136 -9.09 7.10 18.70
C ARG A 136 -8.19 6.00 19.28
N HIS A 137 -7.62 5.15 18.43
CA HIS A 137 -6.67 4.15 18.86
C HIS A 137 -5.40 4.80 19.45
N ARG A 138 -4.78 4.19 20.47
CA ARG A 138 -3.56 4.73 21.12
C ARG A 138 -2.42 5.02 20.14
N TRP A 139 -2.25 4.16 19.13
CA TRP A 139 -1.23 4.35 18.08
C TRP A 139 -1.56 5.47 17.09
N GLY A 140 -2.82 5.92 17.04
CA GLY A 140 -3.23 7.05 16.21
C GLY A 140 -2.47 8.33 16.56
N GLY A 141 -2.13 8.53 17.84
CA GLY A 141 -1.33 9.67 18.30
C GLY A 141 0.17 9.53 18.01
N ARG A 142 0.71 8.29 17.93
CA ARG A 142 2.13 8.03 17.64
C ARG A 142 2.43 8.17 16.15
N TRP A 143 1.64 7.54 15.30
CA TRP A 143 1.89 7.47 13.86
C TRP A 143 1.10 8.50 13.06
N GLY A 144 0.00 9.04 13.61
CA GLY A 144 -0.86 9.97 12.88
C GLY A 144 -1.60 9.34 11.70
N LYS A 145 -1.73 8.00 11.65
CA LYS A 145 -2.34 7.26 10.52
C LYS A 145 -3.62 6.54 10.95
N MET A 146 -4.61 6.46 10.06
CA MET A 146 -5.87 5.75 10.35
C MET A 146 -5.68 4.23 10.42
N ILE A 147 -4.65 3.69 9.77
CA ILE A 147 -4.36 2.24 9.81
C ILE A 147 -3.66 1.80 11.10
N ALA A 148 -3.35 2.75 12.00
CA ALA A 148 -2.57 2.49 13.20
C ALA A 148 -3.15 1.37 14.07
N GLY A 149 -4.44 1.43 14.38
CA GLY A 149 -5.10 0.38 15.18
C GLY A 149 -5.15 -0.98 14.49
N THR A 150 -5.17 -0.99 13.16
CA THR A 150 -5.24 -2.26 12.40
C THR A 150 -3.93 -3.05 12.44
N GLN A 151 -2.82 -2.44 12.82
CA GLN A 151 -1.53 -3.13 12.91
C GLN A 151 -1.49 -4.20 14.01
N GLU A 152 -2.37 -4.10 15.02
CA GLU A 152 -2.52 -5.11 16.07
C GLU A 152 -3.38 -6.31 15.64
N VAL A 153 -4.04 -6.21 14.48
CA VAL A 153 -4.84 -7.31 13.93
C VAL A 153 -3.89 -8.31 13.30
N GLU A 154 -3.89 -9.53 13.82
CA GLU A 154 -3.16 -10.67 13.25
C GLU A 154 -3.67 -10.99 11.84
N VAL A 155 -2.80 -11.03 10.84
CA VAL A 155 -3.18 -11.40 9.48
C VAL A 155 -2.15 -12.35 8.89
N ALA A 156 -2.49 -12.98 7.77
CA ALA A 156 -1.51 -13.69 6.98
C ALA A 156 -0.41 -12.72 6.52
N GLU A 157 0.83 -12.98 6.91
CA GLU A 157 1.98 -12.18 6.48
C GLU A 157 2.77 -12.92 5.40
N TYR A 158 3.71 -12.22 4.75
CA TYR A 158 4.67 -12.87 3.87
C TYR A 158 5.54 -13.84 4.68
N ASP A 159 5.64 -15.08 4.21
CA ASP A 159 6.48 -16.12 4.82
C ASP A 159 7.46 -16.67 3.78
N PRO A 160 8.77 -16.33 3.86
CA PRO A 160 9.77 -16.81 2.91
C PRO A 160 10.02 -18.32 2.98
N SER A 161 9.65 -18.98 4.09
CA SER A 161 10.01 -20.37 4.36
C SER A 161 9.05 -21.40 3.77
N SER A 162 7.92 -20.96 3.24
CA SER A 162 6.76 -21.82 3.08
C SER A 162 6.43 -22.10 1.60
N PRO A 163 5.90 -23.30 1.24
CA PRO A 163 5.80 -23.75 -0.16
C PRO A 163 4.45 -23.53 -0.90
N SER A 164 3.40 -23.03 -0.24
CA SER A 164 2.06 -22.70 -0.76
C SER A 164 1.98 -21.37 -1.56
N PRO A 165 1.08 -21.23 -2.56
CA PRO A 165 0.79 -19.95 -3.22
C PRO A 165 0.22 -18.83 -2.31
N ASP A 166 -0.07 -19.10 -1.03
CA ASP A 166 -0.62 -18.18 -0.02
C ASP A 166 0.45 -17.35 0.73
N HIS A 167 1.74 -17.55 0.41
CA HIS A 167 2.87 -16.95 1.14
C HIS A 167 3.19 -15.49 0.83
N GLU A 168 2.34 -14.82 0.07
CA GLU A 168 2.48 -13.39 -0.19
C GLU A 168 1.66 -12.53 0.77
N GLY A 169 1.05 -13.14 1.79
CA GLY A 169 0.27 -12.48 2.82
C GLY A 169 -1.13 -12.02 2.38
N PHE A 170 -1.83 -11.38 3.31
CA PHE A 170 -3.25 -11.03 3.21
C PHE A 170 -3.60 -10.07 2.07
N TRP A 171 -2.61 -9.31 1.59
CA TRP A 171 -2.78 -8.36 0.48
C TRP A 171 -2.76 -9.03 -0.90
N SER A 172 -2.17 -10.23 -0.98
CA SER A 172 -1.95 -10.93 -2.24
C SER A 172 -3.19 -11.11 -3.11
N PRO A 173 -4.41 -11.35 -2.60
CA PRO A 173 -5.59 -11.48 -3.47
C PRO A 173 -5.92 -10.18 -4.21
N LEU A 174 -5.81 -9.02 -3.55
CA LEU A 174 -6.06 -7.72 -4.19
C LEU A 174 -4.96 -7.36 -5.18
N ARG A 175 -3.69 -7.57 -4.80
CA ARG A 175 -2.55 -7.36 -5.69
C ARG A 175 -2.71 -8.19 -6.96
N LYS A 176 -2.97 -9.50 -6.82
CA LYS A 176 -3.14 -10.41 -7.95
C LYS A 176 -4.34 -10.03 -8.82
N SER A 177 -5.49 -9.71 -8.22
CA SER A 177 -6.69 -9.25 -8.94
C SER A 177 -6.38 -8.02 -9.81
N LEU A 178 -5.79 -6.99 -9.21
CA LEU A 178 -5.45 -5.75 -9.90
C LEU A 178 -4.42 -5.97 -11.01
N THR A 179 -3.34 -6.68 -10.72
CA THR A 179 -2.27 -6.94 -11.69
C THR A 179 -2.80 -7.78 -12.86
N LEU A 180 -3.58 -8.84 -12.61
CA LEU A 180 -4.19 -9.65 -13.67
C LEU A 180 -5.14 -8.84 -14.54
N ASN A 181 -6.06 -8.08 -13.94
CA ASN A 181 -7.04 -7.32 -14.70
C ASN A 181 -6.40 -6.18 -15.50
N LEU A 182 -5.33 -5.57 -14.98
CA LEU A 182 -4.68 -4.44 -15.64
C LEU A 182 -3.60 -4.86 -16.64
N LEU A 183 -2.83 -5.91 -16.36
CA LEU A 183 -1.72 -6.38 -17.21
C LEU A 183 -2.09 -7.59 -18.09
N GLY A 184 -3.06 -8.40 -17.68
CA GLY A 184 -3.42 -9.66 -18.33
C GLY A 184 -2.55 -10.85 -17.91
N TYR A 185 -1.64 -10.66 -16.95
CA TYR A 185 -0.73 -11.68 -16.45
C TYR A 185 -0.28 -11.35 -15.02
N LEU A 186 0.33 -12.32 -14.33
CA LEU A 186 1.12 -12.10 -13.11
C LEU A 186 2.60 -12.32 -13.42
N PRO A 187 3.49 -11.36 -13.10
CA PRO A 187 4.92 -11.61 -13.20
C PRO A 187 5.32 -12.83 -12.38
N THR A 188 6.14 -13.71 -12.95
CA THR A 188 6.75 -14.82 -12.23
C THR A 188 8.25 -14.59 -12.11
N PHE A 189 8.82 -15.03 -11.01
CA PHE A 189 10.23 -14.84 -10.69
C PHE A 189 10.93 -16.19 -10.54
N ALA A 190 12.26 -16.20 -10.70
CA ALA A 190 13.04 -17.43 -10.61
C ALA A 190 12.94 -18.09 -9.23
N SER A 191 12.92 -17.30 -8.16
CA SER A 191 12.52 -17.73 -6.80
C SER A 191 12.21 -16.51 -5.92
N LEU A 192 11.90 -16.74 -4.64
CA LEU A 192 11.78 -15.65 -3.66
C LEU A 192 13.13 -14.95 -3.41
N ASN A 193 14.25 -15.64 -3.61
CA ASN A 193 15.58 -15.06 -3.32
C ASN A 193 16.27 -14.58 -4.58
N ASN A 194 15.93 -15.18 -5.72
CA ASN A 194 16.37 -14.77 -7.04
C ASN A 194 15.22 -14.08 -7.80
N ARG A 195 15.23 -12.75 -7.78
CA ARG A 195 14.19 -11.88 -8.33
C ARG A 195 14.33 -11.55 -9.81
N THR A 196 15.08 -12.36 -10.56
CA THR A 196 15.01 -12.45 -12.02
C THR A 196 13.57 -12.64 -12.49
N VAL A 197 13.13 -11.88 -13.49
CA VAL A 197 11.76 -11.89 -14.03
C VAL A 197 11.68 -12.90 -15.16
N LEU A 198 10.88 -13.96 -15.00
CA LEU A 198 10.75 -15.05 -15.97
C LEU A 198 9.56 -14.89 -16.94
N SER A 199 8.51 -14.21 -16.51
CA SER A 199 7.27 -14.06 -17.29
C SER A 199 6.66 -12.68 -17.08
N PRO A 200 6.02 -12.09 -18.11
CA PRO A 200 5.87 -12.60 -19.47
C PRO A 200 7.18 -12.53 -20.27
N PRO A 201 7.34 -13.30 -21.37
CA PRO A 201 8.54 -13.23 -22.22
C PRO A 201 8.85 -11.82 -22.75
N SER A 202 7.82 -11.00 -22.97
CA SER A 202 7.97 -9.60 -23.40
C SER A 202 8.59 -8.69 -22.34
N ASP A 203 8.58 -9.12 -21.08
CA ASP A 203 9.07 -8.38 -19.93
C ASP A 203 10.07 -9.23 -19.11
N GLN A 204 10.73 -10.19 -19.75
CA GLN A 204 11.75 -11.02 -19.09
C GLN A 204 12.97 -10.16 -18.75
N SER A 205 13.59 -10.44 -17.60
CA SER A 205 14.87 -9.85 -17.22
C SER A 205 15.69 -10.90 -16.50
N ASP A 206 16.91 -11.15 -16.96
CA ASP A 206 17.83 -12.12 -16.35
C ASP A 206 18.38 -11.64 -14.99
N LYS A 207 18.06 -10.39 -14.59
CA LYS A 207 18.49 -9.76 -13.34
C LYS A 207 17.30 -9.28 -12.51
N PRO A 208 17.47 -9.07 -11.18
CA PRO A 208 16.51 -8.33 -10.38
C PRO A 208 16.31 -6.89 -10.90
N VAL A 209 15.09 -6.36 -10.83
CA VAL A 209 14.76 -5.00 -11.31
C VAL A 209 14.76 -4.00 -10.15
N VAL A 210 15.49 -2.90 -10.30
CA VAL A 210 15.53 -1.75 -9.38
C VAL A 210 14.85 -0.56 -10.03
N THR A 211 13.88 0.03 -9.34
CA THR A 211 13.03 1.11 -9.85
C THR A 211 13.27 2.38 -9.09
N TYR A 212 13.81 3.38 -9.77
CA TYR A 212 13.90 4.71 -9.21
C TYR A 212 12.74 5.58 -9.72
N ILE A 213 11.86 5.98 -8.80
CA ILE A 213 10.79 6.94 -9.06
C ILE A 213 11.41 8.33 -9.06
N ASP A 214 11.77 8.80 -10.25
CA ASP A 214 12.25 10.14 -10.51
C ASP A 214 11.10 11.14 -10.33
N ARG A 215 11.34 12.14 -9.48
CA ARG A 215 10.38 13.19 -9.13
C ARG A 215 10.82 14.59 -9.56
N GLN A 216 11.86 14.72 -10.40
CA GLN A 216 12.37 16.02 -10.83
C GLN A 216 11.32 16.87 -11.57
N GLY A 217 10.26 16.26 -12.12
CA GLY A 217 9.11 16.95 -12.71
C GLY A 217 8.13 17.59 -11.70
N THR A 218 8.30 17.34 -10.40
CA THR A 218 7.36 17.76 -9.35
C THR A 218 7.96 18.78 -8.39
N GLY A 219 7.14 19.37 -7.52
CA GLY A 219 7.58 20.37 -6.52
C GLY A 219 8.34 19.77 -5.32
N ARG A 220 8.19 18.46 -5.08
CA ARG A 220 8.90 17.72 -4.01
C ARG A 220 9.89 16.77 -4.68
N ARG A 221 11.16 17.15 -4.66
CA ARG A 221 12.21 16.53 -5.49
C ARG A 221 13.60 16.70 -4.89
N LEU A 222 14.57 15.99 -5.48
CA LEU A 222 15.96 16.13 -5.11
C LEU A 222 16.55 17.45 -5.65
N THR A 223 17.63 17.93 -5.03
CA THR A 223 18.53 18.88 -5.68
C THR A 223 19.10 18.27 -6.95
N GLU A 224 19.48 19.08 -7.93
CA GLU A 224 20.03 18.58 -9.21
C GLU A 224 21.31 17.76 -9.00
N GLU A 225 22.18 18.17 -8.08
CA GLU A 225 23.40 17.45 -7.73
C GLU A 225 23.10 16.06 -7.13
N SER A 226 22.18 16.00 -6.16
CA SER A 226 21.78 14.74 -5.54
C SER A 226 21.06 13.83 -6.53
N HIS A 227 20.27 14.38 -7.45
CA HIS A 227 19.64 13.60 -8.51
C HIS A 227 20.70 13.02 -9.46
N ALA A 228 21.65 13.83 -9.94
CA ALA A 228 22.73 13.37 -10.81
C ALA A 228 23.57 12.28 -10.14
N SER A 229 23.95 12.48 -8.87
CA SER A 229 24.66 11.48 -8.05
C SER A 229 23.87 10.17 -7.92
N MET A 230 22.56 10.25 -7.74
CA MET A 230 21.69 9.06 -7.65
C MET A 230 21.63 8.31 -8.99
N VAL A 231 21.43 9.03 -10.10
CA VAL A 231 21.36 8.44 -11.45
C VAL A 231 22.68 7.72 -11.76
N GLU A 232 23.81 8.41 -11.58
CA GLU A 232 25.14 7.84 -11.83
C GLU A 232 25.39 6.57 -10.99
N ALA A 233 25.06 6.61 -9.70
CA ALA A 233 25.26 5.46 -8.81
C ALA A 233 24.37 4.25 -9.17
N LEU A 234 23.14 4.48 -9.64
CA LEU A 234 22.26 3.41 -10.10
C LEU A 234 22.72 2.83 -11.43
N GLU A 235 23.07 3.67 -12.40
CA GLU A 235 23.59 3.23 -13.71
C GLU A 235 24.87 2.40 -13.56
N ALA A 236 25.71 2.70 -12.56
CA ALA A 236 26.87 1.89 -12.23
C ALA A 236 26.51 0.46 -11.79
N LEU A 237 25.43 0.26 -11.02
CA LEU A 237 24.95 -1.07 -10.62
C LEU A 237 24.44 -1.86 -11.83
N ASP A 238 23.76 -1.21 -12.77
CA ASP A 238 23.29 -1.85 -14.00
C ASP A 238 24.47 -2.29 -14.88
N LYS A 239 25.43 -1.38 -15.07
CA LYS A 239 26.65 -1.62 -15.87
C LYS A 239 27.51 -2.76 -15.31
N GLU A 240 27.58 -2.90 -13.99
CA GLU A 240 28.23 -4.05 -13.35
C GLU A 240 27.51 -5.38 -13.59
N GLY A 241 26.25 -5.34 -14.00
CA GLY A 241 25.44 -6.53 -14.24
C GLY A 241 24.63 -6.98 -13.03
N LEU A 242 24.58 -6.21 -11.94
CA LEU A 242 23.95 -6.62 -10.68
C LEU A 242 22.42 -6.60 -10.74
N CYS A 243 21.85 -5.60 -11.42
CA CYS A 243 20.42 -5.43 -11.60
C CYS A 243 20.10 -4.80 -12.96
N GLU A 244 18.83 -4.81 -13.34
CA GLU A 244 18.27 -3.89 -14.35
C GLU A 244 17.78 -2.64 -13.63
N VAL A 245 18.18 -1.46 -14.08
CA VAL A 245 17.72 -0.19 -13.51
C VAL A 245 16.69 0.47 -14.40
N GLN A 246 15.54 0.82 -13.82
CA GLN A 246 14.51 1.62 -14.47
C GLN A 246 14.33 2.96 -13.73
N ILE A 247 14.68 4.06 -14.41
CA ILE A 247 14.52 5.43 -13.90
C ILE A 247 13.27 6.02 -14.55
N VAL A 248 12.23 6.27 -13.76
CA VAL A 248 10.90 6.60 -14.29
C VAL A 248 10.26 7.80 -13.60
N LYS A 249 9.76 8.73 -14.41
CA LYS A 249 8.83 9.79 -14.00
C LYS A 249 7.40 9.26 -14.12
N MET A 250 6.82 8.83 -13.01
CA MET A 250 5.51 8.16 -12.99
C MET A 250 4.40 9.02 -13.61
N GLU A 251 4.49 10.35 -13.48
CA GLU A 251 3.56 11.31 -14.08
C GLU A 251 3.54 11.32 -15.63
N HIS A 252 4.55 10.75 -16.29
CA HIS A 252 4.66 10.69 -17.75
C HIS A 252 4.35 9.31 -18.34
N VAL A 253 4.11 8.30 -17.51
CA VAL A 253 3.79 6.94 -17.94
C VAL A 253 2.32 6.63 -17.70
N GLY A 254 1.70 5.88 -18.62
CA GLY A 254 0.31 5.45 -18.47
C GLY A 254 0.14 4.48 -17.29
N LEU A 255 -1.06 4.41 -16.71
CA LEU A 255 -1.32 3.62 -15.51
C LEU A 255 -0.96 2.13 -15.64
N ARG A 256 -1.28 1.51 -16.78
CA ARG A 256 -0.92 0.11 -17.05
C ARG A 256 0.60 -0.08 -16.94
N GLU A 257 1.36 0.87 -17.47
CA GLU A 257 2.82 0.85 -17.43
C GLU A 257 3.36 1.13 -16.03
N GLN A 258 2.78 2.07 -15.28
CA GLN A 258 3.13 2.31 -13.88
C GLN A 258 3.06 1.02 -13.05
N VAL A 259 1.96 0.26 -13.21
CA VAL A 259 1.78 -1.02 -12.52
C VAL A 259 2.73 -2.09 -13.05
N ARG A 260 2.97 -2.16 -14.36
CA ARG A 260 3.94 -3.09 -14.96
C ARG A 260 5.33 -2.91 -14.37
N LEU A 261 5.78 -1.66 -14.27
CA LEU A 261 7.10 -1.30 -13.75
C LEU A 261 7.26 -1.78 -12.30
N VAL A 262 6.32 -1.45 -11.40
CA VAL A 262 6.42 -1.82 -9.98
C VAL A 262 6.13 -3.29 -9.69
N ALA A 263 5.29 -3.95 -10.49
CA ALA A 263 4.96 -5.36 -10.30
C ALA A 263 6.14 -6.29 -10.62
N ARG A 264 7.13 -5.80 -11.37
CA ARG A 264 8.39 -6.51 -11.69
C ARG A 264 9.54 -6.16 -10.76
N SER A 265 9.42 -5.09 -9.97
CA SER A 265 10.49 -4.59 -9.11
C SER A 265 10.85 -5.59 -8.00
N ALA A 266 12.14 -5.65 -7.70
CA ALA A 266 12.66 -6.15 -6.43
C ALA A 266 12.88 -4.98 -5.45
N ILE A 267 13.33 -3.82 -5.94
CA ILE A 267 13.56 -2.66 -5.09
C ILE A 267 12.94 -1.42 -5.72
N ILE A 268 12.20 -0.64 -4.93
CA ILE A 268 11.71 0.69 -5.29
C ILE A 268 12.48 1.74 -4.48
N VAL A 269 13.01 2.74 -5.17
CA VAL A 269 13.70 3.89 -4.59
C VAL A 269 12.95 5.14 -4.98
N GLY A 270 12.78 6.10 -4.08
CA GLY A 270 12.19 7.38 -4.46
C GLY A 270 12.11 8.37 -3.33
N VAL A 271 11.95 9.65 -3.68
CA VAL A 271 11.63 10.69 -2.71
C VAL A 271 10.23 10.47 -2.15
N HIS A 272 10.08 10.62 -0.83
CA HIS A 272 8.82 10.49 -0.10
C HIS A 272 7.65 11.18 -0.80
N GLY A 273 6.55 10.44 -1.01
CA GLY A 273 5.29 10.95 -1.54
C GLY A 273 4.57 9.95 -2.46
N ASN A 274 3.40 10.35 -2.96
CA ASN A 274 2.38 9.43 -3.53
C ASN A 274 2.85 8.39 -4.56
N GLY A 275 3.94 8.64 -5.27
CA GLY A 275 4.54 7.64 -6.16
C GLY A 275 4.88 6.33 -5.44
N LEU A 276 5.34 6.41 -4.20
CA LEU A 276 5.70 5.25 -3.37
C LEU A 276 4.49 4.42 -2.92
N THR A 277 3.25 4.90 -3.06
CA THR A 277 2.04 4.08 -2.84
C THR A 277 1.96 2.91 -3.83
N HIS A 278 2.60 3.03 -5.01
CA HIS A 278 2.64 1.95 -5.99
C HIS A 278 3.35 0.68 -5.48
N GLN A 279 4.10 0.75 -4.39
CA GLN A 279 4.68 -0.43 -3.74
C GLN A 279 3.65 -1.50 -3.34
N LEU A 280 2.38 -1.12 -3.16
CA LEU A 280 1.27 -2.05 -2.91
C LEU A 280 1.11 -3.09 -4.04
N TRP A 281 1.63 -2.79 -5.23
CA TRP A 281 1.57 -3.65 -6.41
C TRP A 281 2.86 -4.44 -6.64
N MET A 282 3.92 -4.14 -5.87
CA MET A 282 5.18 -4.89 -5.87
C MET A 282 5.00 -6.21 -5.09
N PRO A 283 5.33 -7.38 -5.67
CA PRO A 283 5.26 -8.64 -4.94
C PRO A 283 6.32 -8.74 -3.85
N PRO A 284 6.02 -9.33 -2.67
CA PRO A 284 7.01 -9.57 -1.64
C PRO A 284 8.06 -10.61 -2.04
N SER A 285 9.18 -10.56 -1.34
CA SER A 285 10.30 -11.49 -1.44
C SER A 285 11.33 -11.18 -0.35
N GLU A 286 12.31 -12.06 -0.12
CA GLU A 286 13.44 -11.74 0.78
C GLU A 286 14.26 -10.53 0.33
N ARG A 287 14.15 -10.14 -0.95
CA ARG A 287 14.85 -9.00 -1.56
C ARG A 287 13.95 -7.76 -1.68
N SER A 288 12.65 -7.90 -1.50
CA SER A 288 11.68 -6.83 -1.73
C SER A 288 11.91 -5.67 -0.78
N THR A 289 12.28 -4.50 -1.32
CA THR A 289 12.72 -3.36 -0.52
C THR A 289 12.16 -2.04 -1.04
N VAL A 290 11.78 -1.14 -0.14
CA VAL A 290 11.45 0.25 -0.44
C VAL A 290 12.46 1.16 0.26
N ILE A 291 13.17 1.97 -0.54
CA ILE A 291 14.14 2.96 -0.07
C ILE A 291 13.53 4.34 -0.27
N GLU A 292 13.11 4.94 0.83
CA GLU A 292 12.42 6.21 0.87
C GLU A 292 13.37 7.35 1.25
N ILE A 293 13.57 8.27 0.31
CA ILE A 293 14.43 9.43 0.51
C ILE A 293 13.58 10.58 1.08
N VAL A 294 13.96 11.07 2.24
CA VAL A 294 13.29 12.18 2.93
C VAL A 294 14.25 13.33 3.16
N TYR A 295 13.72 14.49 3.57
CA TYR A 295 14.57 15.56 4.07
C TYR A 295 15.30 15.08 5.35
N PRO A 296 16.64 15.14 5.42
CA PRO A 296 17.38 14.55 6.54
C PRO A 296 16.91 15.04 7.91
N GLY A 297 16.75 14.11 8.84
CA GLY A 297 16.19 14.34 10.17
C GLY A 297 14.65 14.36 10.21
N SER A 298 13.95 14.20 9.08
CA SER A 298 12.51 14.00 9.08
C SER A 298 12.14 12.51 9.07
N TYR A 299 11.01 12.17 9.67
CA TYR A 299 10.46 10.84 9.74
C TYR A 299 8.93 10.90 9.67
N ASP A 300 8.34 10.14 8.75
CA ASP A 300 6.90 9.90 8.71
C ASP A 300 6.63 8.42 8.36
N PHE A 301 5.52 7.89 8.83
CA PHE A 301 5.20 6.46 8.76
C PHE A 301 4.48 6.05 7.47
N ASP A 302 4.21 6.99 6.56
CA ASP A 302 3.36 6.75 5.40
C ASP A 302 3.74 5.49 4.63
N TYR A 303 4.93 5.48 4.05
CA TYR A 303 5.35 4.41 3.14
C TYR A 303 6.02 3.25 3.86
N GLU A 304 6.55 3.47 5.07
CA GLU A 304 7.01 2.40 5.96
C GLU A 304 5.88 1.43 6.31
N MET A 305 4.71 1.97 6.69
CA MET A 305 3.56 1.14 7.06
C MET A 305 3.06 0.32 5.87
N LEU A 306 3.09 0.87 4.65
CA LEU A 306 2.77 0.12 3.45
C LEU A 306 3.79 -1.00 3.24
N ALA A 307 5.08 -0.67 3.24
CA ALA A 307 6.16 -1.62 3.00
C ALA A 307 6.06 -2.83 3.93
N ARG A 308 5.93 -2.57 5.23
CA ARG A 308 5.83 -3.61 6.25
C ARG A 308 4.58 -4.48 6.09
N ASN A 309 3.43 -3.90 5.76
CA ASN A 309 2.20 -4.67 5.48
C ASN A 309 2.35 -5.55 4.23
N MET A 310 3.14 -5.12 3.25
CA MET A 310 3.37 -5.89 2.03
C MET A 310 4.46 -6.97 2.19
N GLY A 311 5.21 -7.00 3.30
CA GLY A 311 6.36 -7.88 3.47
C GLY A 311 7.66 -7.34 2.87
N HIS A 312 7.72 -6.03 2.59
CA HIS A 312 8.92 -5.37 2.09
C HIS A 312 9.78 -4.85 3.24
N LYS A 313 11.10 -4.91 3.06
CA LYS A 313 12.03 -4.15 3.89
C LYS A 313 11.88 -2.66 3.57
N HIS A 314 11.98 -1.79 4.57
CA HIS A 314 11.87 -0.34 4.37
C HIS A 314 13.09 0.37 4.94
N TYR A 315 13.62 1.32 4.19
CA TYR A 315 14.67 2.22 4.65
C TYR A 315 14.24 3.66 4.45
N ILE A 316 14.39 4.47 5.50
CA ILE A 316 14.42 5.92 5.38
C ILE A 316 15.85 6.37 5.13
N VAL A 317 16.05 7.24 4.15
CA VAL A 317 17.36 7.80 3.81
C VAL A 317 17.48 9.24 4.27
N TRP A 318 18.43 9.50 5.15
CA TRP A 318 18.90 10.82 5.57
C TRP A 318 20.28 11.05 4.95
N ASN A 319 20.30 11.66 3.76
CA ASN A 319 21.51 11.88 2.98
C ASN A 319 22.28 10.59 2.64
N ASP A 320 23.26 10.21 3.46
CA ASP A 320 24.11 9.02 3.37
C ASP A 320 23.79 7.97 4.44
N THR A 321 22.90 8.29 5.37
CA THR A 321 22.49 7.40 6.46
C THR A 321 21.16 6.73 6.11
N LEU A 322 21.13 5.40 6.13
CA LEU A 322 19.91 4.62 5.90
C LEU A 322 19.44 4.01 7.21
N ILE A 323 18.17 4.25 7.55
CA ILE A 323 17.55 3.87 8.81
C ILE A 323 16.47 2.84 8.51
N THR A 324 16.55 1.69 9.17
CA THR A 324 15.51 0.66 9.19
C THR A 324 15.29 0.21 10.62
N TYR A 325 14.10 -0.34 10.88
CA TYR A 325 13.73 -0.89 12.17
C TYR A 325 13.35 -2.38 12.04
N PRO A 326 13.71 -3.22 13.03
CA PRO A 326 13.23 -4.59 13.15
C PRO A 326 11.69 -4.69 13.16
N LYS A 327 11.16 -5.89 12.95
CA LYS A 327 9.72 -6.13 13.12
C LYS A 327 9.34 -5.87 14.58
N GLY A 328 8.26 -5.10 14.78
CA GLY A 328 7.76 -4.74 16.11
C GLY A 328 8.40 -3.49 16.72
N THR A 329 9.48 -2.98 16.12
CA THR A 329 10.14 -1.73 16.54
C THR A 329 9.91 -0.64 15.50
N TYR A 330 9.95 0.62 15.95
CA TYR A 330 9.57 1.79 15.15
C TYR A 330 10.35 3.01 15.63
N HIS A 331 10.47 4.02 14.77
CA HIS A 331 10.88 5.36 15.18
C HIS A 331 10.00 5.91 16.32
N GLU A 332 10.56 6.81 17.13
CA GLU A 332 9.90 7.35 18.34
C GLU A 332 8.58 8.06 18.02
N GLY A 333 8.49 8.71 16.87
CA GLY A 333 7.28 9.39 16.40
C GLY A 333 7.46 10.06 15.05
N VAL A 334 6.50 10.89 14.68
CA VAL A 334 6.56 11.69 13.46
C VAL A 334 7.41 12.94 13.71
N GLN A 335 8.35 13.22 12.82
CA GLN A 335 9.16 14.44 12.82
C GLN A 335 9.18 15.03 11.41
N ILE A 336 8.49 16.14 11.19
CA ILE A 336 8.44 16.79 9.86
C ILE A 336 9.19 18.12 9.96
N LEU A 337 10.40 18.17 9.41
CA LEU A 337 11.21 19.38 9.40
C LEU A 337 10.89 20.29 8.21
N ASP A 338 11.28 21.56 8.34
CA ASP A 338 11.24 22.55 7.27
C ASP A 338 12.11 22.06 6.09
N GLY A 339 11.46 21.61 5.03
CA GLY A 339 12.13 21.00 3.88
C GLY A 339 11.52 19.68 3.41
N PHE A 340 10.70 19.03 4.26
CA PHE A 340 10.11 17.71 3.97
C PHE A 340 9.30 17.64 2.67
N HIS A 341 8.65 18.74 2.29
CA HIS A 341 7.88 18.88 1.06
C HIS A 341 8.53 19.78 0.01
N SER A 342 9.82 20.09 0.16
CA SER A 342 10.53 21.09 -0.66
C SER A 342 11.17 20.48 -1.91
N PRO A 343 11.64 21.33 -2.85
CA PRO A 343 12.47 20.91 -3.97
C PRO A 343 13.97 20.80 -3.60
N ARG A 344 14.32 20.76 -2.31
CA ARG A 344 15.70 20.77 -1.81
C ARG A 344 16.00 19.56 -0.92
N ILE A 345 15.45 18.41 -1.27
CA ILE A 345 15.80 17.14 -0.62
C ILE A 345 17.15 16.70 -1.20
N TYR A 346 18.05 16.19 -0.38
CA TYR A 346 19.38 15.78 -0.83
C TYR A 346 19.70 14.38 -0.34
N VAL A 347 20.48 13.68 -1.14
CA VAL A 347 20.87 12.29 -0.96
C VAL A 347 22.27 12.06 -1.48
N HIS A 348 23.00 11.15 -0.86
CA HIS A 348 24.26 10.63 -1.35
C HIS A 348 23.99 9.33 -2.15
N GLY A 349 23.97 9.43 -3.48
CA GLY A 349 23.65 8.32 -4.38
C GLY A 349 24.42 7.03 -4.12
N PRO A 350 25.76 7.08 -3.92
CA PRO A 350 26.56 5.89 -3.64
C PRO A 350 26.15 5.13 -2.37
N ALA A 351 25.68 5.81 -1.32
CA ALA A 351 25.21 5.13 -0.11
C ALA A 351 23.92 4.32 -0.37
N VAL A 352 23.00 4.87 -1.16
CA VAL A 352 21.79 4.17 -1.60
C VAL A 352 22.13 2.99 -2.51
N ALA A 353 23.04 3.17 -3.48
CA ALA A 353 23.49 2.10 -4.36
C ALA A 353 24.19 0.96 -3.60
N GLN A 354 24.99 1.29 -2.60
CA GLN A 354 25.61 0.30 -1.73
C GLN A 354 24.56 -0.51 -0.96
N LYS A 355 23.52 0.12 -0.40
CA LYS A 355 22.44 -0.62 0.25
C LYS A 355 21.67 -1.51 -0.72
N ILE A 356 21.38 -1.03 -1.94
CA ILE A 356 20.75 -1.85 -2.99
C ILE A 356 21.59 -3.10 -3.26
N ARG A 357 22.91 -2.96 -3.39
CA ARG A 357 23.82 -4.09 -3.56
C ARG A 357 23.72 -5.09 -2.41
N GLU A 358 23.79 -4.63 -1.17
CA GLU A 358 23.68 -5.48 0.02
C GLU A 358 22.35 -6.24 0.06
N ARG A 359 21.24 -5.57 -0.25
CA ARG A 359 19.91 -6.18 -0.30
C ARG A 359 19.82 -7.25 -1.37
N LEU A 360 20.32 -6.98 -2.58
CA LEU A 360 20.29 -7.92 -3.71
C LEU A 360 21.20 -9.13 -3.49
N LEU A 361 22.40 -8.93 -2.94
CA LEU A 361 23.36 -10.01 -2.67
C LEU A 361 23.06 -10.76 -1.37
N GLY A 362 22.22 -10.21 -0.48
CA GLY A 362 21.92 -10.80 0.82
C GLY A 362 23.10 -10.79 1.78
N THR A 363 23.96 -9.80 1.67
CA THR A 363 25.17 -9.65 2.51
C THR A 363 24.96 -8.69 3.68
N GLU A 364 23.72 -8.26 3.93
CA GLU A 364 23.40 -7.41 5.05
C GLU A 364 23.47 -8.20 6.36
N GLY A 365 24.28 -7.73 7.31
CA GLY A 365 24.29 -8.26 8.67
C GLY A 365 23.13 -7.69 9.50
N ASP A 366 22.75 -8.40 10.58
CA ASP A 366 21.69 -7.99 11.52
C ASP A 366 21.98 -6.63 12.20
N ASP A 367 23.22 -6.13 12.12
CA ASP A 367 23.71 -4.89 12.77
C ASP A 367 23.23 -3.58 12.11
N ALA A 368 22.58 -3.62 10.95
CA ALA A 368 22.05 -2.42 10.27
C ALA A 368 20.73 -1.90 10.88
N GLU A 369 20.18 -2.62 11.84
CA GLU A 369 18.93 -2.32 12.51
C GLU A 369 19.18 -1.47 13.75
N LYS A 370 18.57 -0.28 13.82
CA LYS A 370 18.64 0.51 15.06
C LYS A 370 17.81 -0.22 16.14
N PRO A 371 18.40 -0.62 17.28
CA PRO A 371 17.62 -1.14 18.40
C PRO A 371 16.68 -0.06 18.94
N ASP A 372 15.60 -0.48 19.60
CA ASP A 372 14.67 0.42 20.30
C ASP A 372 15.45 1.40 21.18
N ILE A 373 15.19 2.71 21.01
CA ILE A 373 15.60 3.76 21.95
C ILE A 373 14.37 4.15 22.75
#